data_AF-A0AAV8SA71-F1
#
_entry.id   AF-A0AAV8SA71-F1
#
_cell.length_a   1.000
_cell.length_b   1.000
_cell.length_c   1.000
_cell.angle_alpha   90.00
_cell.angle_beta   90.00
_cell.angle_gamma   90.00
#
_symmetry.space_group_name_H-M   'P 1'
#
loop_
_entity.id
_entity.type
_entity.pdbx_description
1 polymer ?
#
loop_
_entity_poly.entity_id
_entity_poly.type
_entity_poly.pdbx_seq_one_letter_code
_entity_poly.pdbx_strand_id
1 'polypeptide(L)'
;MGLHTKSFSLLSLSVPLIIILVAFVSHANCADFINLVYKGCADQKFQDPSGIYSQNLQNLFNTLVSQSSQKNFSTATSGDSQAAISGLYQCRGDLTITQCYTCVSKISESVEKLCGKVVAARVQLNGCYLKYEVVGFKQVSETELLYKLCGSTQGSGAGFEQRRDSALKAVVSGVQSGNGSFYTGNYQSVFVLGQCEGDLSSGDCGNCAKSAVDSVKTECEDSISGQVYLNKCYISYSYYPNGVPSISSASGVGTRQHTQRTVAIAVGGLAALGFLIVCLMFVKSVVKKRRSKGW
;
A
#
# COMPACT_ATOMS: atom_id res chain seq x y z
N MET A 1 13.77 -54.64 -33.65
CA MET A 1 13.92 -53.57 -32.63
C MET A 1 12.79 -52.56 -32.85
N GLY A 2 11.66 -52.72 -32.15
CA GLY A 2 10.52 -51.82 -32.26
C GLY A 2 10.75 -50.55 -31.45
N LEU A 3 10.76 -49.38 -32.11
CA LEU A 3 10.90 -48.10 -31.46
C LEU A 3 9.52 -47.60 -31.01
N HIS A 4 9.28 -47.64 -29.70
CA HIS A 4 8.05 -47.17 -29.06
C HIS A 4 7.97 -45.63 -29.11
N THR A 5 7.25 -45.07 -30.07
CA THR A 5 6.89 -43.64 -30.05
C THR A 5 5.80 -43.40 -29.01
N LYS A 6 6.17 -42.91 -27.83
CA LYS A 6 5.23 -42.40 -26.82
C LYS A 6 4.58 -41.12 -27.36
N SER A 7 3.25 -41.15 -27.48
CA SER A 7 2.44 -39.97 -27.74
C SER A 7 2.48 -39.07 -26.50
N PHE A 8 3.27 -38.00 -26.54
CA PHE A 8 3.24 -36.98 -25.49
C PHE A 8 1.91 -36.23 -25.59
N SER A 9 1.03 -36.47 -24.61
CA SER A 9 -0.30 -35.88 -24.54
C SER A 9 -0.19 -34.36 -24.39
N LEU A 10 -0.73 -33.61 -25.34
CA LEU A 10 -0.79 -32.14 -25.31
C LEU A 10 -1.48 -31.59 -24.06
N LEU A 11 -2.27 -32.39 -23.34
CA LEU A 11 -2.84 -32.04 -22.04
C LEU A 11 -1.79 -31.89 -20.92
N SER A 12 -0.62 -32.52 -21.01
CA SER A 12 0.38 -32.43 -19.92
C SER A 12 1.14 -31.10 -19.93
N LEU A 13 1.13 -30.36 -21.04
CA LEU A 13 1.83 -29.08 -21.18
C LEU A 13 0.92 -27.87 -20.89
N SER A 14 -0.41 -28.03 -20.98
CA SER A 14 -1.37 -26.94 -20.72
C SER A 14 -1.53 -26.64 -19.22
N VAL A 15 -1.44 -27.66 -18.37
CA VAL A 15 -1.53 -27.52 -16.91
C VAL A 15 -0.45 -26.60 -16.32
N PRO A 16 0.86 -26.77 -16.60
CA PRO A 16 1.88 -25.86 -16.07
C PRO A 16 1.77 -24.44 -16.64
N LEU A 17 1.32 -24.28 -17.90
CA LEU A 17 1.11 -22.96 -18.51
C LEU A 17 -0.05 -22.21 -17.86
N ILE A 18 -1.16 -22.90 -17.54
CA ILE A 18 -2.30 -22.34 -16.80
C ILE A 18 -1.87 -21.97 -15.37
N ILE A 19 -1.08 -22.81 -14.70
CA ILE A 19 -0.56 -22.51 -13.36
C ILE A 19 0.35 -21.27 -13.38
N ILE A 20 1.22 -21.15 -14.39
CA ILE A 20 2.06 -19.97 -14.59
C ILE A 20 1.19 -18.73 -14.85
N LEU A 21 0.19 -18.81 -15.74
CA LEU A 21 -0.75 -17.73 -16.02
C LEU A 21 -1.54 -17.29 -14.78
N VAL A 22 -2.04 -18.23 -13.97
CA VAL A 22 -2.73 -17.93 -12.71
C VAL A 22 -1.77 -17.27 -11.72
N ALA A 23 -0.53 -17.76 -11.60
CA ALA A 23 0.49 -17.15 -10.76
C ALA A 23 0.86 -15.72 -11.20
N PHE A 24 0.91 -15.44 -12.50
CA PHE A 24 1.14 -14.10 -13.04
C PHE A 24 -0.06 -13.15 -12.81
N VAL A 25 -1.30 -13.65 -12.86
CA VAL A 25 -2.50 -12.85 -12.54
C VAL A 25 -2.56 -12.53 -11.03
N SER A 26 -2.09 -13.43 -10.16
CA SER A 26 -2.01 -13.18 -8.71
C SER A 26 -0.97 -12.11 -8.32
N HIS A 27 0.08 -11.92 -9.13
CA HIS A 27 1.13 -10.91 -8.88
C HIS A 27 0.74 -9.49 -9.35
N ALA A 28 -0.42 -9.31 -9.98
CA ALA A 28 -0.84 -8.01 -10.51
C ALA A 28 -1.70 -7.17 -9.53
N ASN A 29 -2.04 -7.70 -8.35
CA ASN A 29 -2.58 -6.89 -7.26
C ASN A 29 -1.42 -6.37 -6.41
N CYS A 30 -0.73 -5.35 -6.89
CA CYS A 30 0.10 -4.57 -5.98
C CYS A 30 -0.86 -3.95 -4.96
N ALA A 31 -0.86 -4.49 -3.75
CA ALA A 31 -1.63 -3.96 -2.64
C ALA A 31 -1.17 -2.51 -2.41
N ASP A 32 -1.95 -1.53 -2.86
CA ASP A 32 -1.55 -0.12 -2.76
C ASP A 32 -1.24 0.29 -1.32
N PHE A 33 -1.85 -0.38 -0.34
CA PHE A 33 -1.67 -0.14 1.09
C PHE A 33 -0.28 -0.52 1.65
N ILE A 34 0.59 -1.22 0.92
CA ILE A 34 1.97 -1.54 1.36
C ILE A 34 3.06 -0.66 0.72
N ASN A 35 2.69 0.33 -0.10
CA ASN A 35 3.63 1.26 -0.70
C ASN A 35 4.19 2.22 0.36
N LEU A 36 5.51 2.46 0.30
CA LEU A 36 6.19 3.38 1.21
C LEU A 36 5.78 4.82 0.92
N VAL A 37 5.36 5.55 1.96
CA VAL A 37 5.11 6.99 1.90
C VAL A 37 6.37 7.74 2.34
N TYR A 38 6.80 7.51 3.59
CA TYR A 38 8.01 8.11 4.14
C TYR A 38 8.59 7.26 5.28
N LYS A 39 9.83 7.57 5.64
CA LYS A 39 10.50 7.02 6.83
C LYS A 39 11.18 8.14 7.61
N GLY A 40 11.21 8.02 8.92
CA GLY A 40 12.05 8.80 9.82
C GLY A 40 12.93 7.83 10.60
N CYS A 41 14.24 8.07 10.63
CA CYS A 41 15.21 7.24 11.34
C CYS A 41 16.01 8.16 12.26
N ALA A 42 16.27 7.74 13.50
CA ALA A 42 17.17 8.45 14.38
C ALA A 42 18.60 8.42 13.83
N ASP A 43 19.36 9.51 14.05
CA ASP A 43 20.78 9.55 13.71
C ASP A 43 21.60 8.64 14.63
N GLN A 44 21.12 8.42 15.86
CA GLN A 44 21.78 7.57 16.84
C GLN A 44 21.54 6.09 16.50
N LYS A 45 22.63 5.35 16.36
CA LYS A 45 22.63 3.90 16.22
C LYS A 45 22.57 3.22 17.58
N PHE A 46 22.07 1.98 17.62
CA PHE A 46 22.21 1.17 18.82
C PHE A 46 23.69 0.93 19.15
N GLN A 47 24.03 1.09 20.43
CA GLN A 47 25.28 0.59 21.00
C GLN A 47 24.97 -0.79 21.57
N ASP A 48 25.07 -1.83 20.73
CA ASP A 48 24.54 -3.17 21.03
C ASP A 48 25.59 -4.28 20.94
N PRO A 49 26.68 -4.22 21.74
CA PRO A 49 27.73 -5.23 21.69
C PRO A 49 27.26 -6.61 22.18
N SER A 50 26.26 -6.65 23.07
CA SER A 50 25.67 -7.88 23.62
C SER A 50 24.44 -8.38 22.85
N GLY A 51 23.93 -7.61 21.88
CA GLY A 51 22.74 -7.97 21.09
C GLY A 51 21.39 -7.76 21.79
N ILE A 52 21.37 -7.18 22.99
CA ILE A 52 20.15 -6.98 23.80
C ILE A 52 19.16 -6.06 23.09
N TYR A 53 19.60 -4.95 22.50
CA TYR A 53 18.68 -4.04 21.79
C TYR A 53 18.08 -4.70 20.55
N SER A 54 18.90 -5.44 19.80
CA SER A 54 18.44 -6.20 18.62
C SER A 54 17.40 -7.25 19.04
N GLN A 55 17.61 -7.95 20.15
CA GLN A 55 16.67 -8.95 20.65
C GLN A 55 15.37 -8.32 21.14
N ASN A 56 15.44 -7.23 21.91
CA ASN A 56 14.26 -6.51 22.39
C ASN A 56 13.44 -5.93 21.23
N LEU A 57 14.10 -5.40 20.19
CA LEU A 57 13.43 -4.89 19.01
C LEU A 57 12.71 -6.01 18.24
N GLN A 58 13.36 -7.17 18.09
CA GLN A 58 12.74 -8.33 17.45
C GLN A 58 11.52 -8.82 18.25
N ASN A 59 11.62 -8.90 19.57
CA ASN A 59 10.51 -9.27 20.45
C ASN A 59 9.36 -8.27 20.34
N LEU A 60 9.65 -6.97 20.33
CA LEU A 60 8.66 -5.91 20.12
C LEU A 60 7.91 -6.10 18.79
N PHE A 61 8.63 -6.32 17.68
CA PHE A 61 8.00 -6.54 16.37
C PHE A 61 7.14 -7.80 16.36
N ASN A 62 7.61 -8.91 16.95
CA ASN A 62 6.80 -10.13 17.06
C ASN A 62 5.48 -9.88 17.80
N THR A 63 5.52 -9.13 18.90
CA THR A 63 4.32 -8.73 19.65
C THR A 63 3.40 -7.85 18.82
N LEU A 64 3.92 -6.79 18.20
CA LEU A 64 3.11 -5.85 17.41
C LEU A 64 2.47 -6.53 16.18
N VAL A 65 3.24 -7.34 15.45
CA VAL A 65 2.74 -8.14 14.32
C VAL A 65 1.67 -9.12 14.79
N SER A 66 1.88 -9.81 15.91
CA SER A 66 0.86 -10.70 16.49
C SER A 66 -0.43 -9.94 16.83
N GLN A 67 -0.34 -8.78 17.49
CA GLN A 67 -1.52 -7.96 17.83
C GLN A 67 -2.25 -7.43 16.59
N SER A 68 -1.54 -7.14 15.49
CA SER A 68 -2.16 -6.66 14.24
C SER A 68 -3.08 -7.69 13.56
N SER A 69 -3.01 -8.95 13.97
CA SER A 69 -3.96 -10.00 13.57
C SER A 69 -5.31 -9.92 14.30
N GLN A 70 -5.48 -8.96 15.22
CA GLN A 70 -6.69 -8.83 16.05
C GLN A 70 -7.20 -7.38 16.13
N LYS A 71 -6.31 -6.39 16.06
CA LYS A 71 -6.62 -4.97 16.25
C LYS A 71 -5.95 -4.13 15.17
N ASN A 72 -6.50 -2.94 14.94
CA ASN A 72 -5.93 -1.95 14.01
C ASN A 72 -4.96 -0.97 14.68
N PHE A 73 -4.85 -1.02 16.01
CA PHE A 73 -3.91 -0.23 16.80
C PHE A 73 -3.49 -1.02 18.03
N SER A 74 -2.20 -0.96 18.36
CA SER A 74 -1.68 -1.48 19.63
C SER A 74 -0.31 -0.87 19.93
N THR A 75 -0.03 -0.75 21.21
CA THR A 75 1.27 -0.37 21.76
C THR A 75 1.88 -1.57 22.47
N ALA A 76 3.21 -1.67 22.47
CA ALA A 76 3.93 -2.67 23.24
C ALA A 76 5.28 -2.10 23.71
N THR A 77 5.85 -2.73 24.74
CA THR A 77 7.21 -2.48 25.23
C THR A 77 7.92 -3.81 25.40
N SER A 78 9.20 -3.88 25.03
CA SER A 78 10.04 -5.05 25.22
C SER A 78 11.37 -4.68 25.87
N GLY A 79 11.87 -5.54 26.77
CA GLY A 79 13.07 -5.29 27.55
C GLY A 79 12.80 -4.58 28.88
N ASP A 80 13.87 -4.33 29.63
CA ASP A 80 13.88 -3.69 30.95
C ASP A 80 14.74 -2.41 30.98
N SER A 81 14.41 -1.54 31.94
CA SER A 81 15.12 -0.30 32.29
C SER A 81 15.71 0.49 31.10
N GLN A 82 17.02 0.43 30.88
CA GLN A 82 17.76 1.20 29.87
C GLN A 82 17.73 0.58 28.48
N ALA A 83 17.42 -0.72 28.36
CA ALA A 83 17.32 -1.43 27.09
C ALA A 83 15.87 -1.61 26.63
N ALA A 84 14.91 -1.03 27.36
CA ALA A 84 13.50 -1.07 27.02
C ALA A 84 13.23 -0.29 25.72
N ILE A 85 12.49 -0.92 24.82
CA ILE A 85 12.04 -0.33 23.56
C ILE A 85 10.53 -0.35 23.55
N SER A 86 9.93 0.83 23.38
CA SER A 86 8.50 1.00 23.20
C SER A 86 8.18 1.21 21.72
N GLY A 87 7.00 0.76 21.31
CA GLY A 87 6.55 0.98 19.95
C GLY A 87 5.06 0.74 19.79
N LEU A 88 4.57 1.08 18.61
CA LEU A 88 3.19 0.96 18.25
C LEU A 88 3.02 0.78 16.74
N TYR A 89 1.86 0.28 16.35
CA TYR A 89 1.40 0.39 14.97
C TYR A 89 0.00 1.00 14.94
N GLN A 90 -0.31 1.62 13.80
CA GLN A 90 -1.66 2.09 13.47
C GLN A 90 -1.94 1.72 12.01
N CYS A 91 -2.92 0.86 11.80
CA CYS A 91 -3.48 0.55 10.49
C CYS A 91 -4.56 1.57 10.13
N ARG A 92 -4.75 1.79 8.83
CA ARG A 92 -5.81 2.63 8.29
C ARG A 92 -7.17 2.01 8.60
N GLY A 93 -8.13 2.85 9.00
CA GLY A 93 -9.38 2.37 9.60
C GLY A 93 -10.31 1.61 8.66
N ASP A 94 -10.09 1.70 7.35
CA ASP A 94 -10.81 0.98 6.29
C ASP A 94 -10.17 -0.38 5.92
N LEU A 95 -9.02 -0.74 6.50
CA LEU A 95 -8.39 -2.02 6.25
C LEU A 95 -9.05 -3.16 7.02
N THR A 96 -9.15 -4.31 6.37
CA THR A 96 -9.42 -5.58 7.05
C THR A 96 -8.25 -5.95 7.97
N ILE A 97 -8.52 -6.77 8.99
CA ILE A 97 -7.48 -7.27 9.91
C ILE A 97 -6.35 -8.01 9.16
N THR A 98 -6.67 -8.77 8.12
CA THR A 98 -5.65 -9.43 7.28
C THR A 98 -4.76 -8.43 6.52
N GLN A 99 -5.34 -7.35 6.00
CA GLN A 99 -4.57 -6.29 5.34
C GLN A 99 -3.72 -5.52 6.35
N CYS A 100 -4.26 -5.25 7.55
CA CYS A 100 -3.51 -4.64 8.65
C CYS A 100 -2.29 -5.49 9.02
N TYR A 101 -2.50 -6.79 9.28
CA TYR A 101 -1.42 -7.75 9.54
C TYR A 101 -0.35 -7.74 8.45
N THR A 102 -0.77 -7.79 7.18
CA THR A 102 0.16 -7.77 6.03
C THR A 102 0.97 -6.48 6.00
N CYS A 103 0.31 -5.33 6.26
CA CYS A 103 0.96 -4.03 6.25
C CYS A 103 2.00 -3.90 7.39
N VAL A 104 1.63 -4.28 8.61
CA VAL A 104 2.53 -4.21 9.78
C VAL A 104 3.71 -5.17 9.62
N SER A 105 3.45 -6.40 9.16
CA SER A 105 4.50 -7.39 8.86
C SER A 105 5.51 -6.84 7.86
N LYS A 106 5.03 -6.19 6.78
CA LYS A 106 5.88 -5.59 5.75
C LYS A 106 6.83 -4.54 6.35
N ILE A 107 6.36 -3.73 7.30
CA ILE A 107 7.22 -2.76 7.97
C ILE A 107 8.28 -3.46 8.81
N SER A 108 7.90 -4.45 9.64
CA SER A 108 8.86 -5.17 10.48
C SER A 108 9.99 -5.84 9.69
N GLU A 109 9.68 -6.36 8.50
CA GLU A 109 10.67 -6.98 7.60
C GLU A 109 11.57 -5.96 6.90
N SER A 110 11.09 -4.73 6.71
CA SER A 110 11.76 -3.73 5.87
C SER A 110 12.51 -2.66 6.67
N VAL A 111 12.19 -2.50 7.95
CA VAL A 111 12.70 -1.37 8.75
C VAL A 111 14.21 -1.35 8.89
N GLU A 112 14.87 -2.51 9.08
CA GLU A 112 16.34 -2.57 9.15
C GLU A 112 16.97 -2.19 7.80
N LYS A 113 16.37 -2.61 6.68
CA LYS A 113 16.83 -2.18 5.35
C LYS A 113 16.63 -0.68 5.12
N LEU A 114 15.56 -0.11 5.67
CA LEU A 114 15.18 1.29 5.46
C LEU A 114 15.96 2.25 6.38
N CYS A 115 16.20 1.87 7.64
CA CYS A 115 16.77 2.73 8.67
C CYS A 115 18.07 2.22 9.29
N GLY A 116 18.46 0.97 9.03
CA GLY A 116 19.51 0.31 9.79
C GLY A 116 19.10 0.04 11.24
N LYS A 117 20.10 -0.19 12.09
CA LYS A 117 19.94 -0.47 13.53
C LYS A 117 20.04 0.84 14.33
N VAL A 118 18.93 1.56 14.41
CA VAL A 118 18.82 2.89 15.03
C VAL A 118 17.95 2.86 16.29
N VAL A 119 18.17 3.80 17.21
CA VAL A 119 17.46 3.80 18.51
C VAL A 119 15.98 4.18 18.40
N ALA A 120 15.57 4.79 17.29
CA ALA A 120 14.17 5.07 17.00
C ALA A 120 13.94 5.10 15.49
N ALA A 121 12.78 4.62 15.05
CA ALA A 121 12.34 4.73 13.66
C ALA A 121 10.83 4.81 13.55
N ARG A 122 10.37 5.48 12.50
CA ARG A 122 8.98 5.50 12.03
C ARG A 122 8.98 5.16 10.55
N VAL A 123 8.14 4.21 10.14
CA VAL A 123 7.93 3.89 8.73
C VAL A 123 6.44 3.99 8.44
N GLN A 124 6.07 4.83 7.48
CA GLN A 124 4.71 5.02 7.01
C GLN A 124 4.53 4.36 5.66
N LEU A 125 3.63 3.38 5.58
CA LEU A 125 3.06 2.86 4.34
C LEU A 125 1.68 3.50 4.11
N ASN A 126 1.13 3.35 2.91
CA ASN A 126 -0.22 3.85 2.58
C ASN A 126 -1.33 3.29 3.49
N GLY A 127 -1.13 2.09 4.03
CA GLY A 127 -2.11 1.36 4.83
C GLY A 127 -1.86 1.36 6.33
N CYS A 128 -0.65 1.66 6.78
CA CYS A 128 -0.31 1.61 8.19
C CYS A 128 1.02 2.34 8.44
N TYR A 129 1.29 2.66 9.70
CA TYR A 129 2.65 2.95 10.12
C TYR A 129 3.01 2.15 11.36
N LEU A 130 4.31 1.99 11.57
CA LEU A 130 4.89 1.47 12.80
C LEU A 130 5.97 2.45 13.25
N LYS A 131 6.00 2.70 14.56
CA LYS A 131 7.01 3.50 15.23
C LYS A 131 7.60 2.69 16.39
N TYR A 132 8.91 2.75 16.58
CA TYR A 132 9.57 2.30 17.80
C TYR A 132 10.61 3.32 18.26
N GLU A 133 10.89 3.32 19.55
CA GLU A 133 11.94 4.12 20.17
C GLU A 133 12.43 3.48 21.48
N VAL A 134 13.71 3.63 21.79
CA VAL A 134 14.22 3.35 23.13
C VAL A 134 13.51 4.27 24.13
N VAL A 135 13.12 3.73 25.27
CA VAL A 135 12.44 4.50 26.33
C VAL A 135 13.32 5.68 26.76
N GLY A 136 12.73 6.88 26.83
CA GLY A 136 13.45 8.12 27.12
C GLY A 136 14.01 8.83 25.87
N PHE A 137 13.74 8.33 24.67
CA PHE A 137 14.03 9.06 23.43
C PHE A 137 13.25 10.38 23.35
N LYS A 138 13.82 11.34 22.60
CA LYS A 138 13.30 12.71 22.48
C LYS A 138 11.84 12.71 22.03
N GLN A 139 10.98 13.33 22.83
CA GLN A 139 9.58 13.57 22.49
C GLN A 139 9.45 14.84 21.64
N VAL A 140 8.49 14.83 20.71
CA VAL A 140 8.11 15.98 19.89
C VAL A 140 6.62 16.27 20.08
N SER A 141 6.17 17.47 19.69
CA SER A 141 4.75 17.84 19.76
C SER A 141 3.88 16.81 19.03
N GLU A 142 2.64 16.60 19.50
CA GLU A 142 1.64 15.78 18.82
C GLU A 142 1.34 16.28 17.40
N THR A 143 1.49 17.60 17.20
CA THR A 143 1.21 18.32 15.96
C THR A 143 2.45 18.66 15.14
N GLU A 144 3.63 18.13 15.52
CA GLU A 144 4.86 18.30 14.74
C GLU A 144 4.66 17.77 13.32
N LEU A 145 4.97 18.59 12.30
CA LEU A 145 4.90 18.19 10.90
C LEU A 145 6.05 17.22 10.59
N LEU A 146 5.71 15.96 10.27
CA LEU A 146 6.70 14.93 9.95
C LEU A 146 6.94 14.79 8.45
N TYR A 147 5.89 14.88 7.64
CA TYR A 147 5.98 14.69 6.20
C TYR A 147 4.80 15.32 5.47
N LYS A 148 5.04 15.75 4.23
CA LYS A 148 3.99 16.22 3.33
C LYS A 148 4.17 15.66 1.92
N LEU A 149 3.06 15.51 1.21
CA LEU A 149 3.03 15.21 -0.22
C LEU A 149 1.95 16.06 -0.86
N CYS A 150 2.32 16.98 -1.75
CA CYS A 150 1.39 17.81 -2.49
C CYS A 150 1.43 17.41 -3.97
N GLY A 151 0.27 17.40 -4.63
CA GLY A 151 0.15 17.24 -6.07
C GLY A 151 0.88 18.34 -6.84
N SER A 152 1.35 18.02 -8.04
CA SER A 152 2.02 18.98 -8.94
C SER A 152 1.05 19.87 -9.72
N THR A 153 -0.23 19.48 -9.77
CA THR A 153 -1.28 20.21 -10.48
C THR A 153 -1.97 21.18 -9.52
N GLN A 154 -2.04 22.44 -9.93
CA GLN A 154 -2.78 23.47 -9.20
C GLN A 154 -4.27 23.43 -9.56
N GLY A 155 -5.12 23.71 -8.57
CA GLY A 155 -6.56 23.74 -8.71
C GLY A 155 -7.01 24.92 -9.54
N SER A 156 -7.33 24.69 -10.81
CA SER A 156 -7.84 25.72 -11.72
C SER A 156 -9.38 25.82 -11.76
N GLY A 157 -10.08 25.02 -10.95
CA GLY A 157 -11.54 24.98 -10.95
C GLY A 157 -12.14 26.03 -10.02
N ALA A 158 -13.01 26.90 -10.54
CA ALA A 158 -13.76 27.87 -9.73
C ALA A 158 -14.46 27.17 -8.54
N GLY A 159 -14.20 27.62 -7.32
CA GLY A 159 -14.76 27.03 -6.11
C GLY A 159 -13.96 25.87 -5.49
N PHE A 160 -12.78 25.52 -6.03
CA PHE A 160 -11.98 24.39 -5.53
C PHE A 160 -11.57 24.58 -4.07
N GLU A 161 -10.98 25.72 -3.72
CA GLU A 161 -10.53 26.02 -2.36
C GLU A 161 -11.68 25.92 -1.35
N GLN A 162 -12.85 26.48 -1.67
CA GLN A 162 -14.02 26.43 -0.79
C GLN A 162 -14.53 25.00 -0.59
N ARG A 163 -14.50 24.18 -1.65
CA ARG A 163 -14.83 22.74 -1.57
C ARG A 163 -13.82 21.98 -0.73
N ARG A 164 -12.53 22.21 -0.95
CA ARG A 164 -11.43 21.58 -0.18
C ARG A 164 -11.55 21.92 1.29
N ASP A 165 -11.65 23.21 1.63
CA ASP A 165 -11.73 23.69 3.00
C ASP A 165 -12.98 23.15 3.71
N SER A 166 -14.12 23.09 3.02
CA SER A 166 -15.34 22.48 3.56
C SER A 166 -15.20 20.97 3.79
N ALA A 167 -14.56 20.26 2.85
CA ALA A 167 -14.28 18.84 2.98
C ALA A 167 -13.34 18.56 4.17
N LEU A 168 -12.27 19.34 4.31
CA LEU A 168 -11.30 19.21 5.39
C LEU A 168 -11.89 19.58 6.76
N LYS A 169 -12.81 20.55 6.82
CA LYS A 169 -13.57 20.82 8.05
C LYS A 169 -14.43 19.63 8.48
N ALA A 170 -15.01 18.90 7.52
CA ALA A 170 -15.76 17.68 7.82
C ALA A 170 -14.85 16.57 8.40
N VAL A 171 -13.57 16.51 8.01
CA VAL A 171 -12.59 15.60 8.63
C VAL A 171 -12.44 15.89 10.11
N VAL A 172 -12.26 17.17 10.50
CA VAL A 172 -12.09 17.56 11.90
C VAL A 172 -13.27 17.07 12.76
N SER A 173 -14.51 17.33 12.33
CA SER A 173 -15.69 16.84 13.07
C SER A 173 -15.85 15.33 13.00
N GLY A 174 -15.51 14.73 11.85
CA GLY A 174 -15.63 13.29 11.62
C GLY A 174 -14.76 12.48 12.56
N VAL A 175 -13.51 12.90 12.75
CA VAL A 175 -12.56 12.18 13.61
C VAL A 175 -12.87 12.28 15.12
N GLN A 176 -13.76 13.20 15.49
CA GLN A 176 -14.20 13.39 16.88
C GLN A 176 -15.46 12.60 17.22
N SER A 177 -16.17 12.08 16.21
CA SER A 177 -17.49 11.47 16.39
C SER A 177 -17.40 9.97 16.74
N GLY A 178 -18.19 9.53 17.73
CA GLY A 178 -18.26 8.12 18.14
C GLY A 178 -16.92 7.53 18.61
N ASN A 179 -16.56 6.33 18.12
CA ASN A 179 -15.23 5.71 18.32
C ASN A 179 -14.18 6.21 17.31
N GLY A 180 -14.45 7.32 16.61
CA GLY A 180 -14.00 7.53 15.24
C GLY A 180 -12.65 8.21 15.03
N SER A 181 -11.53 7.64 15.49
CA SER A 181 -10.16 8.12 15.15
C SER A 181 -9.79 8.00 13.65
N PHE A 182 -10.76 7.69 12.78
CA PHE A 182 -10.62 7.55 11.34
C PHE A 182 -11.90 8.06 10.66
N TYR A 183 -11.74 8.87 9.61
CA TYR A 183 -12.84 9.41 8.83
C TYR A 183 -12.49 9.41 7.34
N THR A 184 -13.48 9.09 6.50
CA THR A 184 -13.42 9.35 5.05
C THR A 184 -14.72 9.99 4.61
N GLY A 185 -14.65 10.81 3.56
CA GLY A 185 -15.82 11.51 3.06
C GLY A 185 -15.65 12.01 1.64
N ASN A 186 -16.78 12.11 0.94
CA ASN A 186 -16.88 12.77 -0.36
C ASN A 186 -17.60 14.09 -0.18
N TYR A 187 -16.96 15.19 -0.55
CA TYR A 187 -17.57 16.50 -0.56
C TYR A 187 -17.53 17.06 -1.98
N GLN A 188 -18.65 16.90 -2.69
CA GLN A 188 -18.76 17.23 -4.11
C GLN A 188 -17.68 16.49 -4.93
N SER A 189 -16.67 17.22 -5.41
CA SER A 189 -15.54 16.71 -6.20
C SER A 189 -14.27 16.47 -5.39
N VAL A 190 -14.32 16.54 -4.05
CA VAL A 190 -13.16 16.31 -3.17
C VAL A 190 -13.38 15.05 -2.34
N PHE A 191 -12.47 14.10 -2.43
CA PHE A 191 -12.34 13.00 -1.47
C PHE A 191 -11.43 13.46 -0.33
N VAL A 192 -11.78 13.12 0.91
CA VAL A 192 -10.94 13.37 2.09
C VAL A 192 -10.81 12.13 2.95
N LEU A 193 -9.68 12.04 3.64
CA LEU A 193 -9.40 11.07 4.69
C LEU A 193 -8.71 11.78 5.85
N GLY A 194 -9.06 11.42 7.08
CA GLY A 194 -8.30 11.80 8.26
C GLY A 194 -8.18 10.64 9.24
N GLN A 195 -7.06 10.59 9.94
CA GLN A 195 -6.82 9.56 10.93
C GLN A 195 -5.93 10.05 12.06
N CYS A 196 -6.29 9.71 13.28
CA CYS A 196 -5.51 9.91 14.48
C CYS A 196 -4.89 8.58 14.94
N GLU A 197 -3.80 8.67 15.68
CA GLU A 197 -3.27 7.57 16.47
C GLU A 197 -4.29 7.13 17.53
N GLY A 198 -4.40 5.82 17.75
CA GLY A 198 -5.46 5.23 18.56
C GLY A 198 -5.38 5.51 20.06
N ASP A 199 -4.33 6.15 20.55
CA ASP A 199 -4.19 6.57 21.95
C ASP A 199 -4.69 7.99 22.23
N LEU A 200 -5.00 8.78 21.19
CA LEU A 200 -5.52 10.13 21.36
C LEU A 200 -6.98 10.12 21.84
N SER A 201 -7.30 11.07 22.72
CA SER A 201 -8.69 11.39 23.04
C SER A 201 -9.40 11.99 21.83
N SER A 202 -10.74 11.98 21.81
CA SER A 202 -11.51 12.64 20.74
C SER A 202 -11.19 14.15 20.63
N GLY A 203 -10.96 14.83 21.76
CA GLY A 203 -10.56 16.23 21.78
C GLY A 203 -9.20 16.47 21.12
N ASP A 204 -8.19 15.70 21.53
CA ASP A 204 -6.82 15.83 21.03
C ASP A 204 -6.72 15.41 19.56
N CYS A 205 -7.47 14.39 19.16
CA CYS A 205 -7.60 13.98 17.77
C CYS A 205 -8.18 15.11 16.90
N GLY A 206 -9.23 15.79 17.36
CA GLY A 206 -9.77 16.97 16.68
C GLY A 206 -8.76 18.12 16.56
N ASN A 207 -8.01 18.39 17.63
CA ASN A 207 -6.96 19.41 17.64
C ASN A 207 -5.81 19.08 16.67
N CYS A 208 -5.40 17.81 16.62
CA CYS A 208 -4.40 17.33 15.68
C CYS A 208 -4.89 17.46 14.24
N ALA A 209 -6.11 16.99 13.95
CA ALA A 209 -6.71 17.11 12.62
C ALA A 209 -6.83 18.57 12.18
N LYS A 210 -7.24 19.48 13.08
CA LYS A 210 -7.28 20.92 12.81
C LYS A 210 -5.89 21.46 12.45
N SER A 211 -4.86 21.10 13.22
CA SER A 211 -3.47 21.50 12.94
C SER A 211 -2.98 20.96 11.59
N ALA A 212 -3.41 19.76 11.20
CA ALA A 212 -3.10 19.18 9.90
C ALA A 212 -3.79 19.95 8.76
N VAL A 213 -5.03 20.41 8.97
CA VAL A 213 -5.75 21.27 8.01
C VAL A 213 -5.03 22.61 7.82
N ASP A 214 -4.59 23.25 8.91
CA ASP A 214 -3.83 24.50 8.84
C ASP A 214 -2.49 24.30 8.13
N SER A 215 -1.85 23.15 8.36
CA SER A 215 -0.63 22.75 7.64
C SER A 215 -0.90 22.54 6.16
N VAL A 216 -2.01 21.90 5.74
CA VAL A 216 -2.35 21.75 4.31
C VAL A 216 -2.41 23.12 3.61
N LYS A 217 -3.02 24.12 4.24
CA LYS A 217 -3.15 25.47 3.66
C LYS A 217 -1.81 26.14 3.42
N THR A 218 -0.88 25.97 4.36
CA THR A 218 0.45 26.58 4.28
C THR A 218 1.40 25.79 3.38
N GLU A 219 1.29 24.46 3.42
CA GLU A 219 2.29 23.57 2.86
C GLU A 219 1.98 23.05 1.46
N CYS A 220 0.69 23.00 1.08
CA CYS A 220 0.22 22.51 -0.22
C CYS A 220 -0.55 23.56 -1.04
N GLU A 221 -0.69 24.80 -0.55
CA GLU A 221 -1.28 25.95 -1.26
C GLU A 221 -2.50 25.55 -2.11
N ASP A 222 -2.46 25.73 -3.44
CA ASP A 222 -3.57 25.47 -4.35
C ASP A 222 -3.54 24.08 -4.99
N SER A 223 -2.70 23.17 -4.48
CA SER A 223 -2.56 21.83 -5.04
C SER A 223 -3.89 21.07 -5.01
N ILE A 224 -4.22 20.38 -6.10
CA ILE A 224 -5.46 19.58 -6.21
C ILE A 224 -5.47 18.33 -5.32
N SER A 225 -4.33 17.95 -4.77
CA SER A 225 -4.22 16.86 -3.81
C SER A 225 -3.14 17.15 -2.78
N GLY A 226 -3.30 16.60 -1.59
CA GLY A 226 -2.35 16.80 -0.51
C GLY A 226 -2.48 15.71 0.54
N GLN A 227 -1.35 15.36 1.13
CA GLN A 227 -1.26 14.52 2.33
C GLN A 227 -0.34 15.23 3.32
N VAL A 228 -0.80 15.40 4.54
CA VAL A 228 -0.01 15.99 5.63
C VAL A 228 -0.01 15.02 6.80
N TYR A 229 1.19 14.61 7.20
CA TYR A 229 1.43 13.70 8.31
C TYR A 229 2.05 14.47 9.46
N LEU A 230 1.29 14.61 10.54
CA LEU A 230 1.78 15.07 11.82
C LEU A 230 2.22 13.88 12.68
N ASN A 231 2.79 14.15 13.85
CA ASN A 231 3.28 13.10 14.75
C ASN A 231 2.18 12.11 15.15
N LYS A 232 0.99 12.61 15.52
CA LYS A 232 -0.12 11.79 16.03
C LYS A 232 -1.34 11.69 15.12
N CYS A 233 -1.36 12.35 13.95
CA CYS A 233 -2.45 12.23 12.99
C CYS A 233 -2.00 12.55 11.56
N TYR A 234 -2.83 12.22 10.58
CA TYR A 234 -2.64 12.69 9.21
C TYR A 234 -3.98 12.95 8.53
N ILE A 235 -3.95 13.81 7.52
CA ILE A 235 -5.08 14.03 6.61
C ILE A 235 -4.62 13.92 5.17
N SER A 236 -5.55 13.54 4.29
CA SER A 236 -5.36 13.63 2.85
C SER A 236 -6.61 14.14 2.16
N TYR A 237 -6.40 14.77 1.01
CA TYR A 237 -7.46 15.14 0.09
C TYR A 237 -7.03 14.93 -1.36
N SER A 238 -8.01 14.63 -2.21
CA SER A 238 -7.84 14.51 -3.66
C SER A 238 -9.05 15.11 -4.36
N TYR A 239 -8.79 16.04 -5.28
CA TYR A 239 -9.81 16.66 -6.11
C TYR A 239 -9.96 15.95 -7.46
N TYR A 240 -11.21 15.72 -7.83
CA TYR A 240 -11.62 15.07 -9.06
C TYR A 240 -12.55 16.02 -9.82
N PRO A 241 -12.06 16.70 -10.87
CA PRO A 241 -12.87 17.66 -11.63
C PRO A 241 -14.21 17.10 -12.13
N ASN A 242 -14.24 15.79 -12.43
CA ASN A 242 -15.40 15.06 -12.95
C ASN A 242 -16.21 14.33 -11.85
N GLY A 243 -16.00 14.69 -10.58
CA GLY A 243 -16.61 14.02 -9.44
C GLY A 243 -15.75 12.86 -8.90
N VAL A 244 -15.90 12.59 -7.60
CA VAL A 244 -15.16 11.49 -6.95
C VAL A 244 -15.60 10.16 -7.57
N PRO A 245 -14.68 9.30 -8.04
CA PRO A 245 -15.04 8.00 -8.58
C PRO A 245 -15.81 7.18 -7.54
N SER A 246 -17.06 6.82 -7.84
CA SER A 246 -17.81 5.87 -7.03
C SER A 246 -17.47 4.44 -7.43
N ILE A 247 -17.38 3.51 -6.48
CA ILE A 247 -17.08 2.09 -6.73
C ILE A 247 -18.11 1.47 -7.69
N SER A 248 -19.30 2.08 -7.81
CA SER A 248 -20.38 1.72 -8.74
C SER A 248 -20.10 2.07 -10.21
N SER A 249 -19.05 2.85 -10.50
CA SER A 249 -18.78 3.43 -11.82
C SER A 249 -17.52 2.90 -12.50
N ALA A 250 -16.87 1.86 -11.97
CA ALA A 250 -15.69 1.22 -12.57
C ALA A 250 -15.98 0.40 -13.86
N SER A 251 -17.08 0.74 -14.54
CA SER A 251 -17.55 0.17 -15.80
C SER A 251 -17.76 1.30 -16.83
N GLY A 252 -16.74 2.11 -17.09
CA GLY A 252 -16.90 3.26 -17.98
C GLY A 252 -15.61 4.01 -18.30
N VAL A 253 -14.78 3.43 -19.18
CA VAL A 253 -13.90 4.08 -20.16
C VAL A 253 -13.12 5.33 -19.72
N GLY A 254 -11.82 5.17 -19.46
CA GLY A 254 -10.92 6.31 -19.28
C GLY A 254 -9.41 6.08 -19.20
N THR A 255 -8.86 4.87 -19.41
CA THR A 255 -7.40 4.64 -19.53
C THR A 255 -7.11 3.46 -20.46
N ARG A 256 -7.22 3.73 -21.77
CA ARG A 256 -7.15 2.71 -22.84
C ARG A 256 -5.90 2.83 -23.71
N GLN A 257 -4.72 3.14 -23.15
CA GLN A 257 -3.50 3.18 -23.98
C GLN A 257 -2.31 2.33 -23.51
N HIS A 258 -2.22 1.88 -22.24
CA HIS A 258 -1.15 0.96 -21.85
C HIS A 258 -1.61 -0.50 -21.75
N THR A 259 -2.83 -0.74 -21.25
CA THR A 259 -3.38 -2.09 -21.07
C THR A 259 -3.77 -2.76 -22.40
N GLN A 260 -4.23 -1.98 -23.39
CA GLN A 260 -4.65 -2.53 -24.68
C GLN A 260 -3.49 -3.03 -25.54
N ARG A 261 -2.28 -2.43 -25.46
CA ARG A 261 -1.10 -2.94 -26.18
C ARG A 261 -0.63 -4.28 -25.61
N THR A 262 -0.60 -4.42 -24.29
CA THR A 262 -0.15 -5.67 -23.65
C THR A 262 -1.13 -6.82 -23.89
N VAL A 263 -2.44 -6.56 -23.81
CA VAL A 263 -3.47 -7.58 -24.08
C VAL A 263 -3.52 -7.93 -25.58
N ALA A 264 -3.37 -6.96 -26.50
CA ALA A 264 -3.34 -7.23 -27.93
C ALA A 264 -2.10 -8.05 -28.36
N ILE A 265 -0.94 -7.79 -27.76
CA ILE A 265 0.29 -8.57 -28.01
C ILE A 265 0.17 -9.99 -27.43
N ALA A 266 -0.41 -10.15 -26.25
CA ALA A 266 -0.61 -11.46 -25.62
C ALA A 266 -1.62 -12.33 -26.39
N VAL A 267 -2.76 -11.76 -26.79
CA VAL A 267 -3.80 -12.47 -27.55
C VAL A 267 -3.35 -12.72 -29.00
N GLY A 268 -2.65 -11.76 -29.61
CA GLY A 268 -2.06 -11.91 -30.94
C GLY A 268 -0.97 -12.96 -30.99
N GLY A 269 -0.11 -13.03 -29.97
CA GLY A 269 0.93 -14.05 -29.84
C GLY A 269 0.35 -15.47 -29.70
N LEU A 270 -0.72 -15.63 -28.92
CA LEU A 270 -1.41 -16.91 -28.75
C LEU A 270 -2.09 -17.38 -30.04
N ALA A 271 -2.75 -16.47 -30.78
CA ALA A 271 -3.38 -16.79 -32.06
C ALA A 271 -2.32 -17.14 -33.13
N ALA A 272 -1.21 -16.41 -33.18
CA ALA A 272 -0.12 -16.68 -34.12
C ALA A 272 0.59 -18.02 -33.85
N LEU A 273 0.84 -18.35 -32.57
CA LEU A 273 1.40 -19.63 -32.16
C LEU A 273 0.43 -20.79 -32.49
N GLY A 274 -0.86 -20.61 -32.23
CA GLY A 274 -1.89 -21.60 -32.59
C GLY A 274 -1.94 -21.84 -34.10
N PHE A 275 -1.92 -20.78 -34.91
CA PHE A 275 -1.93 -20.88 -36.37
C PHE A 275 -0.67 -21.57 -36.91
N LEU A 276 0.51 -21.24 -36.37
CA LEU A 276 1.78 -21.89 -36.74
C LEU A 276 1.76 -23.40 -36.47
N ILE A 277 1.21 -23.84 -35.33
CA ILE A 277 1.09 -25.26 -34.99
C ILE A 277 0.18 -25.98 -35.98
N VAL A 278 -0.96 -25.38 -36.35
CA VAL A 278 -1.89 -25.94 -37.35
C VAL A 278 -1.21 -26.05 -38.71
N CYS A 279 -0.49 -25.02 -39.16
CA CYS A 279 0.27 -25.05 -40.41
C CYS A 279 1.33 -26.17 -40.42
N LEU A 280 2.09 -26.32 -39.32
CA LEU A 280 3.10 -27.38 -39.21
C LEU A 280 2.49 -28.78 -39.21
N MET A 281 1.32 -28.96 -38.59
CA MET A 281 0.57 -30.22 -38.65
C MET A 281 0.11 -30.54 -40.08
N PHE A 282 -0.35 -29.53 -40.82
CA PHE A 282 -0.79 -29.69 -42.21
C PHE A 282 0.39 -30.01 -43.14
N VAL A 283 1.54 -29.36 -42.96
CA VAL A 283 2.76 -29.69 -43.71
C VAL A 283 3.21 -31.12 -43.40
N LYS A 284 3.20 -31.54 -42.13
CA LYS A 284 3.54 -32.91 -41.73
C LYS A 284 2.59 -33.95 -42.35
N SER A 285 1.29 -33.67 -42.42
CA SER A 285 0.31 -34.58 -43.03
C SER A 285 0.50 -34.71 -44.55
N VAL A 286 0.82 -33.61 -45.23
CA VAL A 286 1.11 -33.60 -46.68
C VAL A 286 2.44 -34.32 -46.99
N VAL A 287 3.49 -34.10 -46.19
CA VAL A 287 4.78 -34.80 -46.34
C VAL A 287 4.63 -36.30 -46.08
N LYS A 288 3.83 -36.69 -45.08
CA LYS A 288 3.51 -38.10 -44.82
C LYS A 288 2.72 -38.74 -45.97
N LYS A 289 1.79 -37.99 -46.58
CA LYS A 289 1.00 -38.46 -47.75
C LYS A 289 1.84 -38.61 -49.01
N ARG A 290 2.85 -37.76 -49.23
CA ARG A 290 3.80 -37.89 -50.37
C ARG A 290 4.77 -39.06 -50.19
N ARG A 291 5.24 -39.33 -48.96
CA ARG A 291 6.07 -40.52 -48.66
C ARG A 291 5.32 -41.85 -48.83
N SER A 292 4.00 -41.86 -48.68
CA SER A 292 3.16 -43.06 -48.87
C SER A 292 2.85 -43.38 -50.34
N LYS A 293 3.16 -42.48 -51.28
CA LYS A 293 2.94 -42.68 -52.74
C LYS A 293 4.24 -42.89 -53.52
N GLY A 294 5.36 -43.05 -52.81
CA GLY A 294 6.67 -43.34 -53.38
C GLY A 294 7.15 -44.73 -52.95
N TRP A 295 6.41 -45.76 -53.35
CA TRP A 295 6.85 -47.13 -53.62
C TRP A 295 5.82 -47.75 -54.56
#